data_AF-A0A6G2D5L3-F1
#
_entry.id   AF-A0A6G2D5L3-F1
#
_cell.length_a   1.000
_cell.length_b   1.000
_cell.length_c   1.000
_cell.angle_alpha   90.00
_cell.angle_beta   90.00
_cell.angle_gamma   90.00
#
_symmetry.space_group_name_H-M   'P 1'
#
loop_
_entity.id
_entity.type
_entity.pdbx_description
1 polymer ?
#
loop_
_entity_poly.entity_id
_entity_poly.type
_entity_poly.pdbx_seq_one_letter_code
_entity_poly.pdbx_strand_id
1 'polypeptide(L)'
;ACEFIPRFRERLAQSRMNLAVLPQVLTEYEKSYQFTEKSFNSSWNDFVTNLNSGKTSMEIIFSNYTSPLFDGLNVSAQFEFATATIPGNTPVIGGGSIGISKYSNRVEECLNFINWLYSEEISILLTSLG
;
A
#
# COMPACT_ATOMS: atom_id res chain seq x y z
N ALA A 1 -7.52 3.54 -5.31
CA ALA A 1 -6.89 4.60 -4.48
C ALA A 1 -5.38 4.72 -4.74
N CYS A 2 -4.65 3.60 -4.74
CA CYS A 2 -3.18 3.57 -4.86
C CYS A 2 -2.60 4.06 -6.20
N GLU A 3 -3.42 4.17 -7.26
CA GLU A 3 -3.00 4.73 -8.56
C GLU A 3 -3.53 6.17 -8.76
N PHE A 4 -4.83 6.40 -8.53
CA PHE A 4 -5.47 7.69 -8.80
C PHE A 4 -4.95 8.84 -7.94
N ILE A 5 -4.88 8.66 -6.61
CA ILE A 5 -4.51 9.75 -5.68
C ILE A 5 -3.09 10.27 -5.94
N PRO A 6 -2.08 9.41 -6.15
CA PRO A 6 -0.74 9.85 -6.53
C PRO A 6 -0.70 10.70 -7.80
N ARG A 7 -1.32 10.22 -8.88
CA ARG A 7 -1.43 10.97 -10.14
C ARG A 7 -2.14 12.31 -9.95
N PHE A 8 -3.20 12.32 -9.15
CA PHE A 8 -3.91 13.54 -8.81
C PHE A 8 -3.02 14.53 -8.04
N ARG A 9 -2.31 14.07 -7.01
CA ARG A 9 -1.40 14.89 -6.20
C ARG A 9 -0.28 15.48 -7.02
N GLU A 10 0.32 14.70 -7.92
CA GLU A 10 1.34 15.17 -8.85
C GLU A 10 0.83 16.32 -9.71
N ARG A 11 -0.31 16.12 -10.39
CA ARG A 11 -0.93 17.13 -11.26
C ARG A 11 -1.36 18.37 -10.49
N LEU A 12 -1.89 18.19 -9.28
CA LEU A 12 -2.30 19.28 -8.42
C LEU A 12 -1.11 20.13 -7.98
N ALA A 13 0.01 19.50 -7.62
CA ALA A 13 1.26 20.19 -7.29
C ALA A 13 1.82 20.98 -8.49
N GLN A 14 1.86 20.36 -9.67
CA GLN A 14 2.31 21.00 -10.92
C GLN A 14 1.44 22.19 -11.34
N SER A 15 0.14 22.16 -11.01
CA SER A 15 -0.83 23.18 -11.37
C SER A 15 -1.06 24.25 -10.31
N ARG A 16 -0.20 24.34 -9.29
CA ARG A 16 -0.33 25.29 -8.17
C ARG A 16 -1.68 25.17 -7.45
N MET A 17 -2.07 23.94 -7.13
CA MET A 17 -3.33 23.62 -6.43
C MET A 17 -4.60 23.94 -7.23
N ASN A 18 -4.52 23.94 -8.56
CA ASN A 18 -5.69 24.15 -9.41
C ASN A 18 -6.46 22.84 -9.62
N LEU A 19 -7.71 22.79 -9.15
CA LEU A 19 -8.59 21.63 -9.28
C LEU A 19 -9.05 21.37 -10.73
N ALA A 20 -8.83 22.29 -11.66
CA ALA A 20 -9.12 22.09 -13.09
C ALA A 20 -8.33 20.93 -13.72
N VAL A 21 -7.33 20.37 -13.04
CA VAL A 21 -6.62 19.15 -13.47
C VAL A 21 -7.45 17.88 -13.30
N LEU A 22 -8.51 17.90 -12.49
CA LEU A 22 -9.28 16.70 -12.13
C LEU A 22 -9.85 15.95 -13.34
N PRO A 23 -10.48 16.59 -14.34
CA PRO A 23 -10.99 15.88 -15.52
C PRO A 23 -9.90 15.13 -16.28
N GLN A 24 -8.73 15.76 -16.45
CA GLN A 24 -7.60 15.12 -17.10
C GLN A 24 -7.14 13.88 -16.32
N VAL A 25 -7.01 13.99 -14.99
CA VAL A 25 -6.57 12.88 -14.14
C VAL A 25 -7.57 11.72 -14.18
N LEU A 26 -8.87 12.01 -14.19
CA LEU A 26 -9.92 11.00 -14.33
C LEU A 26 -9.84 10.28 -15.68
N THR A 27 -9.66 11.01 -16.78
CA THR A 27 -9.48 10.39 -18.11
C THR A 27 -8.23 9.50 -18.16
N GLU A 28 -7.13 9.91 -17.53
CA GLU A 28 -5.92 9.08 -17.43
C GLU A 28 -6.17 7.82 -16.60
N TYR A 29 -6.91 7.94 -15.47
CA TYR A 29 -7.29 6.80 -14.64
C TYR A 29 -8.22 5.81 -15.37
N GLU A 30 -9.20 6.31 -16.12
CA GLU A 30 -10.10 5.48 -16.94
C GLU A 30 -9.35 4.67 -18.00
N LYS A 31 -8.26 5.22 -18.55
CA LYS A 31 -7.38 4.49 -19.47
C LYS A 31 -6.64 3.36 -18.75
N SER A 32 -6.06 3.63 -17.58
CA SER A 32 -5.40 2.59 -16.76
C SER A 32 -6.38 1.47 -16.38
N TYR A 33 -7.63 1.82 -16.05
CA TYR A 33 -8.68 0.88 -15.67
C TYR A 33 -9.03 -0.13 -16.78
N GLN A 34 -8.76 0.17 -18.06
CA GLN A 34 -8.97 -0.80 -19.13
C GLN A 34 -8.03 -2.01 -19.05
N PHE A 35 -6.91 -1.89 -18.31
CA PHE A 35 -5.90 -2.92 -18.16
C PHE A 35 -5.94 -3.63 -16.81
N THR A 36 -6.94 -3.35 -15.97
CA THR A 36 -7.08 -4.00 -14.65
C THR A 36 -7.96 -5.23 -14.73
N GLU A 37 -7.78 -6.15 -13.78
CA GLU A 37 -8.78 -7.18 -13.50
C GLU A 37 -10.09 -6.48 -13.07
N LYS A 38 -11.18 -6.67 -13.82
CA LYS A 38 -12.47 -5.99 -13.58
C LYS A 38 -13.30 -6.71 -12.49
N SER A 39 -12.63 -7.36 -11.55
CA SER A 39 -13.25 -8.07 -10.43
C SER A 39 -13.55 -7.08 -9.30
N PHE A 40 -14.72 -7.24 -8.68
CA PHE A 40 -15.17 -6.33 -7.62
C PHE A 40 -14.94 -6.88 -6.20
N ASN A 41 -14.49 -8.14 -6.07
CA ASN A 41 -14.36 -8.85 -4.79
C ASN A 41 -12.94 -9.36 -4.50
N SER A 42 -11.93 -8.85 -5.19
CA SER A 42 -10.54 -9.24 -4.93
C SER A 42 -10.03 -8.60 -3.64
N SER A 43 -9.44 -9.42 -2.79
CA SER A 43 -8.64 -8.99 -1.64
C SER A 43 -7.23 -8.61 -2.08
N TRP A 44 -6.49 -7.91 -1.22
CA TRP A 44 -5.08 -7.60 -1.47
C TRP A 44 -4.21 -8.86 -1.66
N ASN A 45 -4.57 -9.98 -1.03
CA ASN A 45 -3.87 -11.26 -1.20
C ASN A 45 -4.11 -11.88 -2.59
N ASP A 46 -5.26 -11.60 -3.21
CA ASP A 46 -5.57 -12.10 -4.54
C ASP A 46 -4.69 -11.41 -5.59
N PHE A 47 -4.42 -10.11 -5.44
CA PHE A 47 -3.49 -9.38 -6.31
C PHE A 47 -2.07 -9.94 -6.25
N VAL A 48 -1.58 -10.23 -5.05
CA VAL A 48 -0.27 -10.87 -4.83
C VAL A 48 -0.22 -12.25 -5.47
N THR A 49 -1.29 -13.04 -5.34
CA THR A 49 -1.40 -14.37 -5.95
C THR A 49 -1.45 -14.30 -7.47
N ASN A 50 -2.17 -13.33 -8.03
CA ASN A 50 -2.25 -13.10 -9.46
C ASN A 50 -0.90 -12.70 -10.04
N LEU A 51 -0.14 -11.86 -9.34
CA LEU A 51 1.23 -11.52 -9.73
C LEU A 51 2.16 -12.73 -9.64
N ASN A 52 2.11 -13.49 -8.52
CA ASN A 52 2.96 -14.66 -8.32
C ASN A 52 2.69 -15.80 -9.33
N SER A 53 1.44 -15.92 -9.79
CA SER A 53 1.05 -16.90 -10.81
C SER A 53 1.23 -16.43 -12.25
N GLY A 54 1.71 -15.20 -12.47
CA GLY A 54 1.93 -14.62 -13.81
C GLY A 54 0.65 -14.25 -14.55
N LYS A 55 -0.51 -14.15 -13.87
CA LYS A 55 -1.77 -13.70 -14.47
C LYS A 55 -1.77 -12.20 -14.79
N THR A 56 -0.96 -11.44 -14.07
CA THR A 56 -0.73 -10.01 -14.28
C THR A 56 0.77 -9.75 -14.32
N SER A 57 1.18 -8.78 -15.13
CA SER A 57 2.60 -8.41 -15.26
C SER A 57 3.06 -7.46 -14.17
N MET A 58 2.14 -6.66 -13.61
CA MET A 58 2.45 -5.64 -12.59
C MET A 58 1.27 -5.45 -11.66
N GLU A 59 1.55 -5.09 -10.41
CA GLU A 59 0.54 -4.71 -9.42
C GLU A 59 0.95 -3.45 -8.64
N ILE A 60 -0.03 -2.66 -8.23
CA ILE A 60 0.16 -1.51 -7.33
C ILE A 60 -0.48 -1.84 -5.98
N ILE A 61 0.33 -2.33 -5.06
CA ILE A 61 -0.10 -2.81 -3.73
C ILE A 61 0.73 -2.17 -2.61
N PHE A 62 0.23 -2.23 -1.38
CA PHE A 62 0.98 -1.81 -0.20
C PHE A 62 2.06 -2.84 0.16
N SER A 63 3.19 -2.36 0.69
CA SER A 63 4.35 -3.19 1.03
C SER A 63 4.02 -4.33 2.00
N ASN A 64 3.05 -4.12 2.90
CA ASN A 64 2.65 -5.11 3.89
C ASN A 64 1.95 -6.36 3.31
N TYR A 65 1.66 -6.37 2.02
CA TYR A 65 1.15 -7.53 1.31
C TYR A 65 2.22 -8.23 0.45
N THR A 66 3.45 -7.71 0.42
CA THR A 66 4.47 -8.19 -0.53
C THR A 66 5.32 -9.35 -0.02
N SER A 67 5.31 -9.63 1.29
CA SER A 67 6.10 -10.72 1.89
C SER A 67 5.96 -12.07 1.17
N PRO A 68 4.75 -12.51 0.75
CA PRO A 68 4.58 -13.77 0.02
C PRO A 68 5.31 -13.85 -1.34
N LEU A 69 5.71 -12.72 -1.94
CA LEU A 69 6.49 -12.68 -3.19
C LEU A 69 7.98 -12.92 -2.96
N PHE A 70 8.46 -12.65 -1.74
CA PHE A 70 9.88 -12.70 -1.38
C PHE A 70 10.21 -13.79 -0.36
N ASP A 71 9.18 -14.44 0.19
CA ASP A 71 9.34 -15.61 1.05
C ASP A 71 9.96 -16.76 0.26
N GLY A 72 11.27 -16.96 0.43
CA GLY A 72 12.07 -18.02 -0.20
C GLY A 72 11.63 -19.46 0.15
N LEU A 73 10.58 -19.63 0.95
CA LEU A 73 9.92 -20.91 1.21
C LEU A 73 8.95 -21.30 0.08
N ASN A 74 8.51 -20.35 -0.75
CA ASN A 74 7.78 -20.65 -1.98
C ASN A 74 8.77 -21.07 -3.08
N VAL A 75 9.11 -22.35 -3.09
CA VAL A 75 9.91 -23.06 -4.11
C VAL A 75 9.28 -22.96 -5.53
N SER A 76 8.14 -22.29 -5.67
CA SER A 76 7.37 -22.11 -6.91
C SER A 76 7.51 -20.75 -7.58
N ALA A 77 8.31 -19.80 -7.06
CA ALA A 77 8.48 -18.51 -7.71
C ALA A 77 9.28 -18.69 -9.02
N GLN A 78 8.56 -18.91 -10.12
CA GLN A 78 9.14 -19.01 -11.47
C GLN A 78 9.65 -17.66 -12.00
N PHE A 79 9.33 -16.57 -11.31
CA PHE A 79 9.56 -15.21 -11.75
C PHE A 79 10.39 -14.44 -10.73
N GLU A 80 11.30 -13.61 -11.23
CA GLU A 80 11.98 -12.59 -10.43
C GLU A 80 11.09 -11.35 -10.32
N PHE A 81 10.86 -10.88 -9.09
CA PHE A 81 10.06 -9.68 -8.84
C PHE A 81 10.98 -8.50 -8.51
N ALA A 82 10.59 -7.32 -8.97
CA ALA A 82 11.23 -6.05 -8.65
C ALA A 82 10.17 -5.04 -8.22
N THR A 83 10.61 -4.00 -7.50
CA THR A 83 9.75 -2.88 -7.10
C THR A 83 10.16 -1.62 -7.84
N ALA A 84 9.19 -0.73 -8.08
CA ALA A 84 9.39 0.56 -8.70
C ALA A 84 8.57 1.63 -7.97
N THR A 85 8.94 2.89 -8.15
CA THR A 85 8.09 3.99 -7.69
C THR A 85 6.79 4.01 -8.47
N ILE A 86 5.69 4.30 -7.79
CA ILE A 86 4.39 4.38 -8.43
C ILE A 86 4.29 5.56 -9.41
N PRO A 87 3.43 5.49 -10.43
CA PRO A 87 3.12 6.64 -11.27
C PRO A 87 2.71 7.86 -10.43
N GLY A 88 3.29 9.01 -10.74
CA GLY A 88 3.06 10.27 -10.01
C GLY A 88 3.97 10.51 -8.80
N ASN A 89 4.91 9.59 -8.49
CA ASN A 89 5.97 9.75 -7.48
C ASN A 89 5.49 10.23 -6.08
N THR A 90 4.21 10.02 -5.77
CA THR A 90 3.58 10.49 -4.53
C THR A 90 2.76 9.36 -3.90
N PRO A 91 3.41 8.27 -3.44
CA PRO A 91 2.74 7.14 -2.82
C PRO A 91 1.81 7.57 -1.70
N VAL A 92 0.64 6.95 -1.66
CA VAL A 92 -0.27 7.10 -0.53
C VAL A 92 0.33 6.35 0.64
N ILE A 93 0.67 7.08 1.70
CA ILE A 93 1.07 6.46 2.96
C ILE A 93 -0.22 6.06 3.68
N GLY A 94 -0.38 4.76 3.90
CA GLY A 94 -1.42 4.18 4.74
C GLY A 94 -0.83 3.70 6.05
N GLY A 95 -1.66 3.63 7.10
CA GLY A 95 -1.24 3.12 8.40
C GLY A 95 -2.39 3.07 9.39
N GLY A 96 -2.14 2.37 10.50
CA GLY A 96 -3.01 2.40 11.67
C GLY A 96 -2.53 3.43 12.68
N SER A 97 -3.44 3.90 13.52
CA SER A 97 -3.09 4.64 14.73
C SER A 97 -3.65 3.89 15.93
N ILE A 98 -2.84 3.75 16.98
CA ILE A 98 -3.26 3.16 18.24
C ILE A 98 -3.55 4.31 19.21
N GLY A 99 -4.75 4.30 19.79
CA GLY A 99 -5.19 5.29 20.75
C GLY A 99 -5.69 4.64 22.03
N ILE A 100 -5.53 5.34 23.16
CA ILE A 100 -6.08 4.91 24.44
C ILE A 100 -7.49 5.49 24.58
N SER A 101 -8.47 4.63 24.86
CA SER A 101 -9.84 5.09 25.15
C SER A 101 -9.86 6.01 26.36
N LYS A 102 -10.59 7.14 26.25
CA LYS A 102 -10.81 8.08 27.36
C LYS A 102 -11.42 7.42 28.60
N TYR A 103 -12.13 6.32 28.43
CA TYR A 103 -12.80 5.58 29.51
C TYR A 103 -12.01 4.37 30.01
N SER A 104 -10.76 4.21 29.57
CA SER A 104 -9.92 3.11 30.06
C SER A 104 -9.57 3.32 31.53
N ASN A 105 -9.79 2.29 32.36
CA ASN A 105 -9.31 2.23 33.74
C ASN A 105 -7.90 1.61 33.83
N ARG A 106 -7.24 1.38 32.68
CA ARG A 106 -5.94 0.69 32.53
C ARG A 106 -4.94 1.54 31.73
N VAL A 107 -4.94 2.85 31.98
CA VAL A 107 -4.17 3.81 31.16
C VAL A 107 -2.67 3.52 31.25
N GLU A 108 -2.17 3.20 32.44
CA GLU A 108 -0.75 2.92 32.67
C GLU A 108 -0.29 1.67 31.91
N GLU A 109 -1.08 0.59 31.94
CA GLU A 109 -0.78 -0.63 31.20
C GLU A 109 -0.85 -0.39 29.69
N CYS A 110 -1.81 0.41 29.21
CA CYS A 110 -1.87 0.82 27.81
C CYS A 110 -0.62 1.61 27.39
N LEU A 111 -0.14 2.54 28.21
CA LEU A 111 1.07 3.31 27.95
C LEU A 111 2.31 2.40 27.93
N ASN A 112 2.42 1.47 28.87
CA ASN A 112 3.50 0.49 28.91
C ASN A 112 3.52 -0.38 27.65
N PHE A 113 2.34 -0.81 27.18
CA PHE A 113 2.22 -1.56 25.92
C PHE A 113 2.66 -0.72 24.71
N ILE A 114 2.22 0.53 24.60
CA ILE A 114 2.62 1.43 23.51
C ILE A 114 4.13 1.68 23.53
N ASN A 115 4.71 1.94 24.70
CA ASN A 115 6.16 2.13 24.85
C ASN A 115 6.95 0.87 24.46
N TRP A 116 6.46 -0.32 24.83
CA TRP A 116 7.06 -1.58 24.40
C TRP A 116 6.95 -1.77 22.89
N LEU A 117 5.77 -1.55 22.31
CA LEU A 117 5.51 -1.73 20.89
C LEU A 117 6.38 -0.82 20.02
N TYR A 118 6.59 0.42 20.45
CA TYR A 118 7.44 1.41 19.78
C TYR A 118 8.88 1.47 20.31
N SER A 119 9.31 0.48 21.11
CA SER A 119 10.73 0.33 21.43
C SER A 119 11.51 0.01 20.16
N GLU A 120 12.80 0.36 20.14
CA GLU A 120 13.66 0.21 18.96
C GLU A 120 13.69 -1.24 18.44
N GLU A 121 13.93 -2.20 19.33
CA GLU A 121 13.99 -3.62 19.02
C GLU A 121 12.68 -4.11 18.37
N ILE A 122 11.54 -3.80 18.98
CA ILE A 122 10.24 -4.25 18.49
C ILE A 122 9.87 -3.55 17.18
N SER A 123 10.18 -2.26 17.04
CA SER A 123 9.88 -1.49 15.83
C SER A 123 10.66 -2.02 14.61
N ILE A 124 11.93 -2.41 14.80
CA ILE A 124 12.75 -3.02 13.74
C ILE A 124 12.17 -4.38 13.33
N LEU A 125 11.77 -5.21 14.30
CA LEU A 125 11.17 -6.50 14.03
C LEU A 125 9.84 -6.36 13.28
N LEU A 126 8.97 -5.45 13.72
CA LEU A 126 7.69 -5.17 13.05
C LEU A 126 7.90 -4.68 11.61
N THR A 127 8.85 -3.77 11.39
CA THR A 127 9.18 -3.27 10.05
C THR A 127 9.72 -4.37 9.13
N SER A 128 10.41 -5.35 9.71
CA SER A 128 10.98 -6.48 8.97
C SER A 128 9.91 -7.50 8.54
N LEU A 129 8.72 -7.48 9.14
CA LEU A 129 7.59 -8.32 8.73
C LEU A 129 6.84 -7.77 7.51
N GLY A 130 7.15 -6.53 7.09
CA GLY A 130 6.41 -5.78 6.08
C GLY A 130 5.46 -4.82 6.75
#